data_AF-A0A3F3IUN7-F1
#
_entry.id   AF-A0A3F3IUN7-F1
#
_cell.length_a   1.000
_cell.length_b   1.000
_cell.length_c   1.000
_cell.angle_alpha   90.00
_cell.angle_beta   90.00
_cell.angle_gamma   90.00
#
_symmetry.space_group_name_H-M   'P 1'
#
loop_
_entity.id
_entity.type
_entity.pdbx_description
1 polymer ?
#
loop_
_entity_poly.entity_id
_entity_poly.type
_entity_poly.pdbx_seq_one_letter_code
_entity_poly.pdbx_strand_id
1 'polypeptide(L)'
;MSVKTLKNDWDLTATDRLLKEKKRLGLSDGQMAKILGLHIYFYYIIADEKPVFKLYKMSGEIQAALDNAGFDLFYVMTGEYRSDNYELMLEAFDYAIQELPPDEQGDIRILIEPVYETLVKATNAGKRSTHH
;
A
#
# COMPACT_ATOMS: atom_id res chain seq x y z
N MET A 1 24.71 14.46 -3.76
CA MET A 1 23.70 13.60 -4.43
C MET A 1 22.34 14.13 -4.03
N SER A 2 21.51 14.56 -4.99
CA SER A 2 20.16 15.04 -4.68
C SER A 2 19.33 13.83 -4.24
N VAL A 3 18.91 13.84 -2.97
CA VAL A 3 17.83 12.97 -2.51
C VAL A 3 16.63 13.39 -3.36
N LYS A 4 16.24 12.56 -4.33
CA LYS A 4 14.91 12.69 -4.92
C LYS A 4 13.96 12.51 -3.76
N THR A 5 13.40 13.61 -3.27
CA THR A 5 12.22 13.57 -2.42
C THR A 5 11.22 12.70 -3.18
N LEU A 6 11.00 11.47 -2.72
CA LEU A 6 9.90 10.67 -3.20
C LEU A 6 8.68 11.50 -2.83
N LYS A 7 8.07 12.13 -3.84
CA LYS A 7 6.82 12.83 -3.68
C LYS A 7 5.85 11.78 -3.15
N ASN A 8 5.33 11.96 -1.95
CA ASN A 8 4.30 11.07 -1.44
C ASN A 8 3.11 11.13 -2.40
N ASP A 9 2.50 9.99 -2.65
CA ASP A 9 1.39 9.85 -3.60
C ASP A 9 0.05 9.81 -2.84
N TRP A 10 -0.04 10.58 -1.76
CA TRP A 10 -1.22 10.65 -0.89
C TRP A 10 -2.46 11.12 -1.65
N ASP A 11 -2.28 11.95 -2.68
CA ASP A 11 -3.31 12.42 -3.59
C ASP A 11 -3.78 11.38 -4.62
N LEU A 12 -3.01 10.30 -4.83
CA LEU A 12 -3.38 9.23 -5.75
C LEU A 12 -4.35 8.24 -5.11
N THR A 13 -5.27 7.71 -5.92
CA THR A 13 -6.11 6.59 -5.50
C THR A 13 -5.26 5.33 -5.33
N ALA A 14 -5.73 4.37 -4.51
CA ALA A 14 -5.08 3.05 -4.39
C ALA A 14 -4.91 2.35 -5.76
N THR A 15 -5.84 2.57 -6.69
CA THR A 15 -5.77 2.04 -8.06
C THR A 15 -4.64 2.70 -8.85
N ASP A 16 -4.49 4.02 -8.78
CA ASP A 16 -3.39 4.73 -9.44
C ASP A 16 -2.03 4.31 -8.87
N ARG A 17 -1.93 4.11 -7.55
CA ARG A 17 -0.73 3.59 -6.88
C ARG A 17 -0.40 2.16 -7.33
N LEU A 18 -1.41 1.29 -7.43
CA LEU A 18 -1.25 -0.07 -7.96
C LEU A 18 -0.71 -0.07 -9.40
N LEU A 19 -1.25 0.79 -10.27
CA LEU A 19 -0.78 0.92 -11.66
C LEU A 19 0.63 1.51 -11.74
N LYS A 20 0.97 2.43 -10.85
CA LYS A 20 2.32 2.99 -10.73
C LYS A 20 3.33 1.93 -10.27
N GLU A 21 2.97 1.09 -9.29
CA GLU A 21 3.81 -0.04 -8.86
C GLU A 21 4.00 -1.08 -9.95
N LYS A 22 2.94 -1.45 -10.65
CA LYS A 22 3.03 -2.33 -11.82
C LYS A 22 4.04 -1.79 -12.83
N LYS A 23 4.00 -0.49 -13.13
CA LYS A 23 4.95 0.16 -14.04
C LYS A 23 6.38 0.13 -13.50
N ARG A 24 6.57 0.39 -12.20
CA ARG A 24 7.88 0.30 -11.52
C ARG A 24 8.48 -1.11 -11.64
N LEU A 25 7.64 -2.14 -11.51
CA LEU A 25 8.02 -3.55 -11.60
C LEU A 25 8.18 -4.06 -13.03
N GLY A 26 7.85 -3.25 -14.04
CA GLY A 26 7.94 -3.67 -15.45
C GLY A 26 6.98 -4.80 -15.82
N LEU A 27 5.86 -4.95 -15.09
CA LEU A 27 4.89 -6.01 -15.33
C LEU A 27 3.97 -5.67 -16.51
N SER A 28 3.75 -6.64 -17.37
CA SER A 28 2.74 -6.57 -18.44
C SER A 28 1.32 -6.63 -17.89
N ASP A 29 0.34 -6.18 -18.68
CA ASP A 29 -1.09 -6.30 -18.37
C ASP A 29 -1.50 -7.75 -18.10
N GLY A 30 -0.99 -8.69 -18.89
CA GLY A 30 -1.29 -10.12 -18.73
C GLY A 30 -0.74 -10.70 -17.43
N GLN A 31 0.46 -10.28 -17.02
CA GLN A 31 1.01 -10.67 -15.71
C GLN A 31 0.18 -10.09 -14.57
N MET A 32 -0.22 -8.83 -14.68
CA MET A 32 -1.06 -8.18 -13.67
C MET A 32 -2.43 -8.84 -13.55
N ALA A 33 -3.09 -9.14 -14.67
CA ALA A 33 -4.36 -9.86 -14.70
C ALA A 33 -4.25 -11.22 -14.00
N LYS A 34 -3.17 -11.97 -14.27
CA LYS A 34 -2.91 -13.25 -13.63
C LYS A 34 -2.73 -13.12 -12.11
N ILE A 35 -1.98 -12.11 -11.64
CA ILE A 35 -1.77 -11.85 -10.21
C ILE A 35 -3.10 -11.54 -9.50
N LEU A 36 -3.96 -10.76 -10.15
CA LEU A 36 -5.27 -10.41 -9.61
C LEU A 36 -6.31 -11.53 -9.74
N GLY A 37 -5.95 -12.69 -10.33
CA GLY A 37 -6.89 -13.78 -10.58
C GLY A 37 -7.97 -13.43 -11.62
N LEU A 38 -7.70 -12.45 -12.49
CA LEU A 38 -8.64 -11.91 -13.47
C LEU A 38 -8.34 -12.42 -14.88
N HIS A 39 -9.39 -12.60 -15.67
CA HIS A 39 -9.22 -12.67 -17.12
C HIS A 39 -8.78 -11.30 -17.66
N ILE A 40 -7.89 -11.29 -18.66
CA ILE A 40 -7.26 -10.06 -19.17
C ILE A 40 -8.26 -9.01 -19.66
N TYR A 41 -9.41 -9.44 -20.19
CA TYR A 41 -10.51 -8.54 -20.58
C TYR A 41 -11.05 -7.72 -19.40
N PHE A 42 -11.28 -8.35 -18.24
CA PHE A 42 -11.74 -7.66 -17.04
C PHE A 42 -10.66 -6.78 -16.43
N TYR A 43 -9.39 -7.17 -16.58
CA TYR A 43 -8.28 -6.31 -16.19
C TYR A 43 -8.28 -5.00 -16.97
N TYR A 44 -8.51 -5.03 -18.28
CA TYR A 44 -8.59 -3.80 -19.09
C TYR A 44 -9.74 -2.89 -18.66
N ILE A 45 -10.91 -3.46 -18.35
CA ILE A 45 -12.04 -2.70 -17.82
C ILE A 45 -11.67 -2.03 -16.50
N ILE A 46 -11.05 -2.75 -15.57
CA ILE A 46 -10.63 -2.20 -14.27
C ILE A 46 -9.53 -1.16 -14.44
N ALA A 47 -8.59 -1.37 -15.37
CA ALA A 47 -7.52 -0.41 -15.62
C ALA A 47 -8.03 0.91 -16.23
N ASP A 48 -9.10 0.85 -17.03
CA ASP A 48 -9.71 2.00 -17.70
C ASP A 48 -10.74 2.72 -16.82
N GLU A 49 -11.66 1.97 -16.21
CA GLU A 49 -12.69 2.51 -15.30
C GLU A 49 -12.12 2.96 -13.95
N LYS A 50 -10.92 2.48 -13.61
CA LYS A 50 -10.22 2.75 -12.35
C LYS A 50 -11.15 2.67 -11.12
N PRO A 51 -11.88 1.55 -10.92
CA PRO A 51 -12.71 1.41 -9.73
C PRO A 51 -11.82 1.49 -8.51
N VAL A 52 -12.37 1.96 -7.38
CA VAL A 52 -11.63 2.10 -6.13
C VAL A 52 -11.08 0.74 -5.71
N PHE A 53 -9.77 0.53 -5.87
CA PHE A 53 -9.10 -0.69 -5.50
C PHE A 53 -9.00 -0.77 -3.98
N LYS A 54 -9.57 -1.81 -3.38
CA LYS A 54 -9.57 -2.03 -1.92
C LYS A 54 -8.77 -3.28 -1.60
N LEU A 55 -7.47 -3.13 -1.39
CA LEU A 55 -6.55 -4.26 -1.13
C LEU A 55 -7.06 -5.18 0.00
N TYR A 56 -7.57 -4.57 1.07
CA TYR A 56 -8.11 -5.26 2.25
C TYR A 56 -9.39 -6.07 2.00
N LYS A 57 -10.10 -5.83 0.89
CA LYS A 57 -11.27 -6.64 0.48
C LYS A 57 -10.88 -7.80 -0.44
N MET A 58 -9.62 -7.85 -0.91
CA MET A 58 -9.13 -8.94 -1.75
C MET A 58 -8.84 -10.18 -0.91
N SER A 59 -8.96 -11.36 -1.52
CA SER A 59 -8.59 -12.61 -0.84
C SER A 59 -7.11 -12.58 -0.42
N GLY A 60 -6.78 -13.28 0.66
CA GLY A 60 -5.39 -13.40 1.12
C GLY A 60 -4.46 -13.97 0.05
N GLU A 61 -4.98 -14.81 -0.85
CA GLU A 61 -4.23 -15.35 -1.99
C GLU A 61 -3.82 -14.26 -2.98
N ILE A 62 -4.71 -13.30 -3.30
CA ILE A 62 -4.39 -12.18 -4.19
C ILE A 62 -3.39 -11.23 -3.51
N GLN A 63 -3.57 -10.97 -2.22
CA GLN A 63 -2.63 -10.14 -1.45
C GLN A 63 -1.23 -10.79 -1.44
N ALA A 64 -1.15 -12.09 -1.17
CA ALA A 64 0.10 -12.84 -1.21
C ALA A 64 0.70 -12.89 -2.63
N ALA A 65 -0.12 -13.01 -3.67
CA ALA A 65 0.36 -12.99 -5.06
C ALA A 65 0.96 -11.63 -5.44
N LEU A 66 0.36 -10.53 -4.99
CA LEU A 66 0.91 -9.18 -5.19
C LEU A 66 2.23 -9.00 -4.43
N ASP A 67 2.30 -9.40 -3.16
CA ASP A 67 3.52 -9.33 -2.35
C ASP A 67 4.66 -10.16 -2.98
N ASN A 68 4.37 -11.40 -3.39
CA ASN A 68 5.32 -12.27 -4.09
C ASN A 68 5.77 -11.72 -5.45
N ALA A 69 4.94 -10.90 -6.11
CA ALA A 69 5.31 -10.20 -7.34
C ALA A 69 6.15 -8.94 -7.09
N GLY A 70 6.44 -8.60 -5.83
CA GLY A 70 7.29 -7.49 -5.43
C GLY A 70 6.56 -6.14 -5.31
N PHE A 71 5.23 -6.15 -5.24
CA PHE A 71 4.46 -4.93 -4.94
C PHE A 71 4.74 -4.47 -3.52
N ASP A 72 5.01 -3.18 -3.35
CA ASP A 72 4.95 -2.59 -2.02
C ASP A 72 3.47 -2.38 -1.65
N LEU A 73 2.87 -3.38 -0.99
CA LEU A 73 1.48 -3.30 -0.55
C LEU A 73 1.23 -2.15 0.42
N PHE A 74 2.24 -1.75 1.20
CA PHE A 74 2.11 -0.59 2.07
C PHE A 74 1.99 0.68 1.24
N TYR A 75 2.85 0.88 0.24
CA TYR A 75 2.71 1.98 -0.70
C TYR A 75 1.36 1.98 -1.43
N VAL A 76 0.87 0.83 -1.88
CA VAL A 76 -0.44 0.75 -2.55
C VAL A 76 -1.55 1.27 -1.63
N MET A 77 -1.48 0.97 -0.32
CA MET A 77 -2.46 1.43 0.66
C MET A 77 -2.27 2.90 1.06
N THR A 78 -1.04 3.36 1.26
CA THR A 78 -0.77 4.63 1.95
C THR A 78 -0.23 5.74 1.05
N GLY A 79 0.31 5.39 -0.13
CA GLY A 79 1.01 6.32 -1.01
C GLY A 79 2.43 6.64 -0.56
N GLU A 80 2.92 5.95 0.47
CA GLU A 80 4.27 6.08 1.01
C GLU A 80 5.01 4.74 0.89
N TYR A 81 6.25 4.75 0.42
CA TYR A 81 7.03 3.51 0.34
C TYR A 81 7.49 3.05 1.73
N ARG A 82 7.60 1.73 1.93
CA ARG A 82 8.24 1.21 3.16
C ARG A 82 9.66 1.77 3.26
N SER A 83 9.99 2.26 4.44
CA SER A 83 11.31 2.83 4.72
C SER A 83 11.67 2.62 6.20
N ASP A 84 12.87 3.05 6.59
CA ASP A 84 13.29 3.03 7.99
C ASP A 84 12.73 4.24 8.78
N ASN A 85 11.97 5.13 8.14
CA ASN A 85 11.28 6.24 8.81
C ASN A 85 9.91 5.78 9.32
N TYR A 86 9.92 5.10 10.45
CA TYR A 86 8.70 4.54 11.06
C TYR A 86 7.66 5.60 11.47
N GLU A 87 8.08 6.82 11.79
CA GLU A 87 7.14 7.92 12.10
C GLU A 87 6.33 8.32 10.87
N LEU A 88 7.00 8.50 9.73
CA LEU A 88 6.34 8.79 8.46
C LEU A 88 5.42 7.63 8.04
N MET A 89 5.84 6.38 8.27
CA MET A 89 5.01 5.22 7.96
C MET A 89 3.72 5.16 8.81
N LEU A 90 3.79 5.56 10.08
CA LEU A 90 2.63 5.66 10.96
C LEU A 90 1.69 6.77 10.49
N GLU A 91 2.24 7.95 10.16
CA GLU A 91 1.46 9.08 9.63
C GLU A 91 0.73 8.69 8.34
N ALA A 92 1.42 8.00 7.43
CA ALA A 92 0.83 7.53 6.17
C ALA A 92 -0.29 6.49 6.41
N PHE A 93 -0.16 5.65 7.43
CA PHE A 93 -1.24 4.74 7.84
C PHE A 93 -2.46 5.49 8.38
N ASP A 94 -2.23 6.42 9.31
CA ASP A 94 -3.31 7.19 9.92
C ASP A 94 -4.06 8.04 8.87
N TYR A 95 -3.33 8.65 7.94
CA TYR A 95 -3.91 9.35 6.80
C TYR A 95 -4.77 8.41 5.93
N ALA A 96 -4.22 7.26 5.53
CA ALA A 96 -4.92 6.31 4.67
C ALA A 96 -6.21 5.75 5.31
N ILE A 97 -6.23 5.52 6.63
CA ILE A 97 -7.43 5.08 7.34
C ILE A 97 -8.48 6.19 7.38
N GLN A 98 -8.07 7.45 7.62
CA GLN A 98 -9.01 8.58 7.73
C GLN A 98 -9.75 8.85 6.41
N GLU A 99 -9.13 8.57 5.27
CA GLU A 99 -9.74 8.70 3.94
C GLU A 99 -10.79 7.60 3.65
N LEU A 100 -10.87 6.54 4.46
CA LEU A 100 -11.89 5.51 4.30
C LEU A 100 -13.25 5.98 4.82
N PRO A 101 -14.36 5.45 4.23
CA PRO A 101 -15.68 5.62 4.80
C PRO A 101 -15.72 5.24 6.29
N PRO A 102 -16.44 5.98 7.15
CA PRO A 102 -16.42 5.76 8.60
C PRO A 102 -16.74 4.34 9.05
N ASP A 103 -17.61 3.64 8.32
CA ASP A 103 -17.98 2.25 8.54
C ASP A 103 -16.87 1.25 8.21
N GLU A 104 -15.91 1.62 7.36
CA GLU A 104 -14.75 0.79 7.02
C GLU A 104 -13.52 1.09 7.91
N GLN A 105 -13.46 2.24 8.59
CA GLN A 105 -12.30 2.62 9.41
C GLN A 105 -12.03 1.65 10.56
N GLY A 106 -13.09 1.18 11.23
CA GLY A 106 -12.97 0.26 12.37
C GLY A 106 -12.41 -1.11 11.96
N ASP A 107 -12.97 -1.69 10.89
CA ASP A 107 -12.55 -2.98 10.35
C ASP A 107 -11.08 -2.96 9.91
N ILE A 108 -10.65 -1.86 9.29
CA ILE A 108 -9.27 -1.71 8.84
C ILE A 108 -8.31 -1.50 9.99
N ARG A 109 -8.67 -0.71 11.01
CA ARG A 109 -7.82 -0.57 12.20
C ARG A 109 -7.54 -1.93 12.84
N ILE A 110 -8.53 -2.79 12.99
CA ILE A 110 -8.36 -4.14 13.54
C ILE A 110 -7.44 -4.99 12.66
N LEU A 111 -7.64 -4.94 11.33
CA LEU A 111 -6.87 -5.75 10.40
C LEU A 111 -5.39 -5.35 10.35
N ILE A 112 -5.07 -4.07 10.49
CA ILE A 112 -3.69 -3.57 10.41
C ILE A 112 -3.01 -3.40 11.77
N GLU A 113 -3.74 -3.55 12.88
CA GLU A 113 -3.24 -3.36 14.25
C GLU A 113 -1.90 -4.06 14.51
N PRO A 114 -1.66 -5.31 14.08
CA PRO A 114 -0.38 -5.98 14.30
C PRO A 114 0.81 -5.27 13.62
N VAL A 115 0.58 -4.70 12.43
CA VAL A 115 1.59 -3.93 11.69
C VAL A 115 1.81 -2.58 12.38
N TYR A 116 0.73 -1.91 12.76
CA TYR A 116 0.77 -0.63 13.46
C TYR A 116 1.55 -0.73 14.78
N GLU A 117 1.27 -1.73 15.61
CA GLU A 117 2.01 -1.98 16.84
C GLU A 117 3.51 -2.21 16.61
N THR A 118 3.85 -2.94 15.55
CA THR A 118 5.25 -3.22 15.19
C THR A 118 5.99 -1.93 14.86
N LEU A 119 5.35 -1.04 14.08
CA LEU A 119 5.90 0.28 13.74
C LEU A 119 6.03 1.17 14.98
N VAL A 120 5.03 1.23 15.86
CA VAL A 120 5.09 1.98 17.12
C VAL A 120 6.25 1.51 17.99
N LYS A 121 6.44 0.18 18.13
CA LYS A 121 7.56 -0.40 18.89
C LYS A 121 8.91 -0.01 18.28
N ALA A 122 9.03 -0.05 16.95
CA ALA A 122 10.25 0.33 16.23
C ALA A 122 10.58 1.83 16.41
N THR A 123 9.60 2.72 16.30
CA THR A 123 9.74 4.17 16.57
C THR A 123 10.24 4.43 17.99
N ASN A 124 9.66 3.75 18.99
CA ASN A 124 10.04 3.92 20.38
C ASN A 124 11.44 3.36 20.69
N ALA A 125 11.86 2.30 20.01
CA ALA A 125 13.21 1.76 20.13
C ALA A 125 14.26 2.72 19.52
N GLY A 126 13.98 3.32 18.36
CA GLY A 126 14.84 4.33 17.74
C GLY A 126 15.05 5.56 18.63
N LYS A 127 14.00 6.01 19.32
CA LYS A 127 14.07 7.14 20.29
C LYS A 127 14.90 6.83 21.54
N ARG A 128 14.99 5.57 21.96
CA ARG A 128 15.84 5.17 23.10
C ARG A 128 17.32 5.09 22.74
N SER A 129 17.65 4.85 21.47
CA SER A 129 19.04 4.72 20.99
C SER A 129 19.79 6.07 20.88
N THR A 130 19.08 7.19 20.79
CA THR A 130 19.66 8.53 20.58
C THR A 130 19.93 9.30 21.89
N HIS A 131 19.90 8.62 23.04
CA HIS A 131 20.12 9.19 24.37
C HIS A 131 21.31 8.57 25.13
N HIS A 132 22.32 8.07 24.42
CA HIS A 132 23.58 7.59 25.02
C HIS A 132 24.79 8.36 24.52
#